data_AF-A0A091HUS8-F1
#
_entry.id   AF-A0A091HUS8-F1
#
_cell.length_a   1.000
_cell.length_b   1.000
_cell.length_c   1.000
_cell.angle_alpha   90.00
_cell.angle_beta   90.00
_cell.angle_gamma   90.00
#
_symmetry.space_group_name_H-M   'P 1'
#
loop_
_entity.id
_entity.type
_entity.pdbx_description
1 polymer ?
#
loop_
_entity_poly.entity_id
_entity_poly.type
_entity_poly.pdbx_seq_one_letter_code
_entity_poly.pdbx_strand_id
1 'polypeptide(L)' 'NGLNLCRWRSSLDIRKNFLTERVVKHRNRLPREVVESPSLEVFQRHVDVMLKDMV' A
#
# COMPACT_ATOMS: atom_id res chain seq x y z
N ASN A 1 29.58 -4.74 14.19
CA ASN A 1 28.60 -4.99 13.10
C ASN A 1 27.20 -4.37 13.30
N GLY A 2 27.02 -3.35 14.15
CA GLY A 2 25.69 -2.72 14.37
C GLY A 2 25.32 -1.58 13.41
N LEU A 3 26.31 -0.85 12.86
CA LEU A 3 26.09 0.32 12.00
C LEU A 3 25.39 0.00 10.66
N ASN A 4 25.61 -1.20 10.12
CA ASN A 4 24.99 -1.62 8.87
C ASN A 4 23.49 -1.91 9.03
N LEU A 5 23.06 -2.47 10.17
CA LEU A 5 21.64 -2.76 10.43
C LEU A 5 20.82 -1.48 10.55
N CYS A 6 21.36 -0.44 11.19
CA CYS A 6 20.72 0.87 11.26
C CYS A 6 20.56 1.47 9.87
N ARG A 7 21.61 1.41 9.02
CA ARG A 7 21.55 1.92 7.64
C ARG A 7 20.51 1.19 6.78
N TRP A 8 20.41 -0.13 6.89
CA TRP A 8 19.40 -0.92 6.18
C TRP A 8 17.99 -0.64 6.69
N ARG A 9 17.79 -0.54 8.01
CA ARG A 9 16.51 -0.16 8.60
C ARG A 9 16.07 1.24 8.17
N SER A 10 16.96 2.22 8.20
CA SER A 10 16.69 3.58 7.73
C SER A 10 16.35 3.62 6.25
N SER A 11 17.03 2.85 5.41
CA SER A 11 16.74 2.81 3.96
C SER A 11 15.38 2.18 3.66
N LEU A 12 15.00 1.14 4.41
CA LEU A 12 13.70 0.51 4.30
C LEU A 12 12.57 1.42 4.80
N ASP A 13 12.80 2.13 5.90
CA ASP A 13 11.83 3.07 6.47
C ASP A 13 11.57 4.26 5.53
N ILE A 14 12.64 4.83 4.95
CA ILE A 14 12.53 5.88 3.93
C ILE A 14 11.77 5.37 2.70
N ARG A 15 12.05 4.16 2.22
CA ARG A 15 11.36 3.59 1.05
C ARG A 15 9.89 3.31 1.36
N LYS A 16 9.55 2.85 2.57
CA LYS A 16 8.15 2.69 3.02
C LYS A 16 7.43 4.02 3.08
N ASN A 17 8.01 5.05 3.69
CA ASN A 17 7.38 6.37 3.80
C ASN A 17 7.18 7.00 2.42
N PHE A 18 8.16 6.89 1.52
CA PHE A 18 8.05 7.39 0.15
C PHE A 18 6.95 6.66 -0.66
N LEU A 19 6.80 5.35 -0.48
CA LEU A 19 5.72 4.59 -1.11
C LEU A 19 4.36 5.01 -0.56
N THR A 20 4.23 5.20 0.76
CA THR A 20 2.99 5.68 1.39
C THR A 20 2.63 7.08 0.90
N GLU A 21 3.56 8.03 0.86
CA GLU A 21 3.31 9.37 0.34
C GLU A 21 2.95 9.36 -1.15
N ARG A 22 3.61 8.54 -1.98
CA ARG A 22 3.25 8.37 -3.39
C ARG A 22 1.85 7.80 -3.55
N VAL A 23 1.50 6.77 -2.78
CA VAL A 23 0.18 6.14 -2.83
C VAL A 23 -0.89 7.10 -2.34
N VAL A 24 -0.66 7.86 -1.27
CA VAL A 24 -1.60 8.88 -0.77
C VAL A 24 -1.77 10.01 -1.79
N LYS A 25 -0.68 10.53 -2.35
CA LYS A 25 -0.72 11.58 -3.38
C LYS A 25 -1.40 11.10 -4.66
N HIS A 26 -1.20 9.84 -5.04
CA HIS A 26 -1.86 9.23 -6.18
C HIS A 26 -3.34 8.96 -5.90
N ARG A 27 -3.69 8.46 -4.72
CA ARG A 27 -5.07 8.20 -4.28
C ARG A 27 -5.91 9.47 -4.18
N ASN A 28 -5.34 10.58 -3.70
CA ASN A 28 -6.01 11.88 -3.70
C ASN A 28 -6.19 12.48 -5.10
N ARG A 29 -5.53 11.91 -6.12
CA ARG A 29 -5.64 12.27 -7.54
C ARG A 29 -6.46 11.28 -8.36
N LEU A 30 -6.85 10.13 -7.78
CA LEU A 30 -7.68 9.15 -8.48
C LEU A 30 -9.12 9.65 -8.44
N PRO A 31 -9.74 9.95 -9.61
CA PRO A 31 -11.14 10.32 -9.65
C PRO A 31 -11.97 9.14 -9.14
N ARG A 32 -13.09 9.43 -8.48
CA ARG A 32 -14.03 8.42 -7.95
C ARG A 32 -14.40 7.35 -8.97
N GLU A 33 -14.36 7.64 -10.27
CA GLU A 33 -14.54 6.65 -11.36
C GLU A 33 -13.51 5.51 -11.36
N VAL A 34 -12.24 5.77 -11.03
CA VAL A 34 -11.25 4.68 -10.88
C VAL A 34 -11.53 3.89 -9.60
N VAL A 35 -12.09 4.57 -8.59
CA VAL A 35 -12.52 3.94 -7.34
C VAL A 35 -13.79 3.10 -7.52
N GLU A 36 -14.67 3.44 -8.45
CA GLU A 36 -15.88 2.68 -8.80
C GLU A 36 -15.69 1.84 -10.06
N SER A 37 -14.44 1.62 -10.48
CA SER A 37 -14.16 0.77 -11.62
C SER A 37 -14.38 -0.71 -11.27
N PRO A 38 -14.84 -1.54 -12.24
CA PRO A 38 -15.06 -2.97 -12.01
C PRO A 38 -13.83 -3.71 -11.45
N SER A 39 -12.63 -3.22 -11.76
CA SER A 39 -11.38 -3.81 -11.26
C SER A 39 -11.16 -3.55 -9.76
N LEU A 40 -11.60 -2.41 -9.22
CA LEU A 40 -11.51 -2.18 -7.77
C LEU A 40 -12.54 -3.01 -7.01
N GLU A 41 -13.75 -3.18 -7.54
CA GLU A 41 -14.76 -4.04 -6.91
C GLU A 41 -14.28 -5.49 -6.83
N VAL A 42 -13.65 -5.99 -7.89
CA VAL A 42 -12.99 -7.30 -7.91
C VAL A 42 -11.82 -7.35 -6.92
N PHE A 43 -11.02 -6.29 -6.83
CA PHE A 43 -9.93 -6.20 -5.86
C PHE A 43 -10.43 -6.22 -4.42
N GLN A 44 -11.50 -5.48 -4.10
CA GLN A 44 -12.13 -5.47 -2.78
C GLN A 44 -12.73 -6.83 -2.42
N ARG A 45 -13.38 -7.53 -3.36
CA ARG A 45 -13.84 -8.91 -3.12
C ARG A 45 -12.70 -9.86 -2.76
N HIS A 46 -11.57 -9.77 -3.47
CA HIS A 46 -10.41 -10.61 -3.15
C HIS A 46 -9.86 -10.31 -1.75
N VAL A 47 -9.81 -9.04 -1.36
CA VAL A 47 -9.38 -8.64 -0.01
C VAL A 47 -10.37 -9.12 1.05
N ASP A 48 -11.68 -9.00 0.83
CA ASP A 48 -12.71 -9.48 1.78
C ASP A 48 -12.65 -10.99 1.99
N VAL A 49 -12.42 -11.74 0.90
CA VAL A 49 -12.23 -13.20 0.96
C VAL A 49 -10.95 -13.55 1.71
N MET A 50 -9.83 -12.88 1.43
CA MET A 50 -8.57 -13.11 2.14
C MET A 50 -8.67 -12.79 3.63
N LEU A 51 -9.41 -11.73 4.01
CA LEU A 51 -9.61 -11.36 5.41
C LEU A 51 -10.54 -12.31 6.15
N LYS A 52 -11.56 -12.88 5.46
CA LYS A 52 -12.40 -13.94 6.02
C LYS A 52 -11.64 -15.23 6.31
N ASP A 53 -10.65 -15.55 5.49
CA ASP A 53 -9.82 -16.75 5.66
C ASP A 53 -8.81 -16.60 6.81
N MET A 54 -8.57 -15.38 7.29
CA MET A 54 -7.71 -15.08 8.44
C MET A 54 -8.45 -15.07 9.79
N VAL A 55 -9.74 -15.46 9.83
CA VAL A 55 -10.57 -15.59 11.05
C VAL A 55 -10.80 -17.06 11.35
#